data_AF-A0A358R2C5-F1
#
_entry.id   AF-A0A358R2C5-F1
#
_cell.length_a   1.000
_cell.length_b   1.000
_cell.length_c   1.000
_cell.angle_alpha   90.00
_cell.angle_beta   90.00
_cell.angle_gamma   90.00
#
_symmetry.space_group_name_H-M   'P 1'
#
loop_
_entity.id
_entity.type
_entity.pdbx_description
1 polymer ?
#
loop_
_entity_poly.entity_id
_entity_poly.type
_entity_poly.pdbx_seq_one_letter_code
_entity_poly.pdbx_strand_id
1 'polypeptide(L)'
;MSFEKLTAPTQGNNIDVAEDGTLTPGNHPIIPFIEGDGIGIDITPTMKHVVDTAVEKAYNGEKGIEWFEVYAGEKALGIYGENEWLPEDTLEALETYKVGIKGPLTTPVGGGIRSINVAIRQKLDLYACVRPVKYYAGTPSPVRQPELTDMVIFRENTEDIYA
;
A
#
# COMPACT_ATOMS: atom_id res chain seq x y z
N MET A 1 -17.39 -12.83 0.20
CA MET A 1 -16.11 -12.52 -0.46
C MET A 1 -15.64 -13.79 -1.13
N SER A 2 -15.49 -13.75 -2.45
CA SER A 2 -14.94 -14.86 -3.21
C SER A 2 -13.95 -14.26 -4.19
N PHE A 3 -12.68 -14.22 -3.79
CA PHE A 3 -11.60 -13.91 -4.69
C PHE A 3 -11.51 -15.01 -5.76
N GLU A 4 -11.20 -14.64 -7.00
CA GLU A 4 -11.02 -15.57 -8.10
C GLU A 4 -9.79 -16.47 -7.86
N LYS A 5 -8.66 -15.88 -7.48
CA LYS A 5 -7.38 -16.59 -7.31
C LYS A 5 -6.72 -16.38 -5.95
N LEU A 6 -7.08 -15.33 -5.20
CA LEU A 6 -6.57 -15.17 -3.84
C LEU A 6 -7.23 -16.14 -2.86
N THR A 7 -6.48 -16.57 -1.86
CA THR A 7 -7.05 -17.24 -0.69
C THR A 7 -7.03 -16.25 0.47
N ALA A 8 -8.20 -15.89 0.99
CA ALA A 8 -8.31 -15.00 2.14
C ALA A 8 -7.55 -15.60 3.35
N PRO A 9 -6.89 -14.78 4.18
CA PRO A 9 -6.30 -15.25 5.42
C PRO A 9 -7.33 -15.91 6.32
N THR A 10 -6.95 -17.03 6.95
CA THR A 10 -7.79 -17.77 7.91
C THR A 10 -7.57 -17.29 9.35
N GLN A 11 -6.57 -16.43 9.56
CA GLN A 11 -6.19 -15.84 10.83
C GLN A 11 -6.23 -14.31 10.69
N GLY A 12 -6.29 -13.63 11.84
CA GLY A 12 -6.40 -12.18 11.91
C GLY A 12 -7.84 -11.68 11.88
N ASN A 13 -7.99 -10.36 11.94
CA ASN A 13 -9.28 -9.68 11.98
C ASN A 13 -9.33 -8.53 10.97
N ASN A 14 -10.54 -8.18 10.54
CA ASN A 14 -10.75 -6.98 9.74
C ASN A 14 -10.50 -5.72 10.58
N ILE A 15 -10.19 -4.61 9.92
CA ILE A 15 -10.22 -3.28 10.53
C ILE A 15 -11.64 -2.75 10.46
N ASP A 16 -12.26 -2.54 11.62
CA ASP A 16 -13.61 -1.97 11.69
C ASP A 16 -13.57 -0.46 11.44
N VAL A 17 -14.56 0.05 10.70
CA VAL A 17 -14.73 1.47 10.41
C VAL A 17 -16.04 1.92 11.06
N ALA A 18 -15.96 2.79 12.06
CA ALA A 18 -17.14 3.37 12.69
C ALA A 18 -17.83 4.39 11.76
N GLU A 19 -19.06 4.78 12.08
CA GLU A 19 -19.82 5.76 11.29
C GLU A 19 -19.12 7.13 11.18
N ASP A 20 -18.30 7.49 12.16
CA ASP A 20 -17.51 8.72 12.17
C ASP A 20 -16.15 8.61 11.45
N GLY A 21 -15.85 7.44 10.87
CA GLY A 21 -14.61 7.15 10.17
C GLY A 21 -13.46 6.65 11.06
N THR A 22 -13.68 6.49 12.37
CA THR A 22 -12.67 5.94 13.28
C THR A 22 -12.34 4.48 12.91
N LEU A 23 -11.05 4.16 12.78
CA LEU A 23 -10.56 2.82 12.49
C LEU A 23 -10.23 2.05 13.78
N THR A 24 -10.73 0.82 13.90
CA THR A 24 -10.41 -0.11 15.00
C THR A 24 -9.77 -1.38 14.44
N PRO A 25 -8.43 -1.52 14.50
CA PRO A 25 -7.72 -2.60 13.81
C PRO A 25 -7.65 -3.93 14.57
N GLY A 26 -8.13 -4.04 15.82
CA GLY A 26 -7.91 -5.23 16.65
C GLY A 26 -6.43 -5.52 16.94
N ASN A 27 -6.13 -6.74 17.42
CA ASN A 27 -4.75 -7.14 17.78
C ASN A 27 -3.98 -7.77 16.62
N HIS A 28 -4.67 -8.38 15.66
CA HIS A 28 -4.07 -9.05 14.51
C HIS A 28 -4.75 -8.61 13.21
N PRO A 29 -4.72 -7.30 12.86
CA PRO A 29 -5.33 -6.82 11.63
C PRO A 29 -4.75 -7.55 10.41
N ILE A 30 -5.64 -7.92 9.49
CA ILE A 30 -5.26 -8.37 8.15
C ILE A 30 -4.90 -7.14 7.32
N ILE A 31 -3.69 -7.11 6.77
CA ILE A 31 -3.17 -6.00 5.96
C ILE A 31 -2.76 -6.52 4.59
N PRO A 32 -3.53 -6.20 3.52
CA PRO A 32 -3.11 -6.43 2.16
C PRO A 32 -1.79 -5.74 1.83
N PHE A 33 -0.88 -6.45 1.17
CA PHE A 33 0.33 -5.86 0.63
C PHE A 33 0.58 -6.28 -0.82
N ILE A 34 1.07 -5.35 -1.62
CA ILE A 34 1.57 -5.60 -2.98
C ILE A 34 3.09 -5.51 -2.95
N GLU A 35 3.80 -6.59 -3.31
CA GLU A 35 5.28 -6.63 -3.32
C GLU A 35 5.88 -5.49 -4.15
N GLY A 36 5.27 -5.21 -5.29
CA GLY A 36 5.72 -4.20 -6.24
C GLY A 36 6.73 -4.73 -7.26
N ASP A 37 6.91 -3.98 -8.33
CA ASP A 37 7.80 -4.30 -9.44
C ASP A 37 9.23 -3.85 -9.16
N GLY A 38 10.20 -4.36 -9.92
CA GLY A 38 11.61 -3.97 -9.83
C GLY A 38 12.17 -4.16 -8.41
N ILE A 39 12.54 -3.06 -7.73
CA ILE A 39 13.10 -3.09 -6.37
C ILE A 39 12.10 -3.53 -5.28
N GLY A 40 10.82 -3.75 -5.64
CA GLY A 40 9.79 -4.25 -4.71
C GLY A 40 10.20 -5.52 -3.98
N ILE A 41 10.89 -6.43 -4.68
CA ILE A 41 11.41 -7.69 -4.13
C ILE A 41 12.44 -7.49 -3.00
N ASP A 42 13.17 -6.37 -3.01
CA ASP A 42 14.17 -6.05 -1.99
C ASP A 42 13.55 -5.29 -0.81
N ILE A 43 12.73 -4.27 -1.12
CA ILE A 43 12.24 -3.34 -0.11
C ILE A 43 11.04 -3.88 0.67
N THR A 44 10.16 -4.67 0.05
CA THR A 44 8.93 -5.16 0.71
C THR A 44 9.24 -6.15 1.84
N PRO A 45 10.09 -7.18 1.64
CA PRO A 45 10.47 -8.07 2.75
C PRO A 45 11.19 -7.33 3.88
N THR A 46 12.04 -6.36 3.54
CA THR A 46 12.74 -5.52 4.52
C THR A 46 11.75 -4.67 5.33
N MET A 47 10.77 -4.05 4.67
CA MET A 47 9.72 -3.27 5.31
C MET A 47 8.92 -4.14 6.29
N LYS A 48 8.43 -5.31 5.85
CA LYS A 48 7.67 -6.23 6.70
C LYS A 48 8.47 -6.63 7.94
N HIS A 49 9.73 -7.02 7.77
CA HIS A 49 10.59 -7.40 8.88
C HIS A 49 10.77 -6.29 9.93
N VAL A 50 11.00 -5.05 9.47
CA VAL A 50 11.12 -3.90 10.38
C VAL A 50 9.81 -3.62 11.11
N VAL A 51 8.68 -3.68 10.41
CA VAL A 51 7.35 -3.47 11.00
C VAL A 51 7.04 -4.56 12.03
N ASP A 52 7.20 -5.84 11.67
CA ASP A 52 6.93 -6.98 12.56
C ASP A 52 7.78 -6.87 13.84
N THR A 53 9.07 -6.55 13.70
CA THR A 53 9.99 -6.36 14.84
C THR A 53 9.56 -5.19 15.73
N ALA A 54 9.11 -4.09 15.12
CA ALA A 54 8.66 -2.91 15.86
C ALA A 54 7.35 -3.18 16.62
N VAL A 55 6.40 -3.88 16.00
CA VAL A 55 5.12 -4.29 16.61
C VAL A 55 5.38 -5.25 17.76
N GLU A 56 6.16 -6.31 17.53
CA GLU A 56 6.56 -7.27 18.57
C GLU A 56 7.16 -6.56 19.79
N LYS A 57 8.12 -5.65 19.55
CA LYS A 57 8.79 -4.91 20.62
C LYS A 57 7.87 -3.94 21.35
N ALA A 58 6.94 -3.28 20.65
CA ALA A 58 6.05 -2.29 21.24
C ALA A 58 4.95 -2.93 22.09
N TYR A 59 4.51 -4.13 21.73
CA TYR A 59 3.35 -4.79 22.32
C TYR A 59 3.67 -6.13 23.01
N ASN A 60 4.94 -6.50 23.14
CA ASN A 60 5.40 -7.75 23.76
C ASN A 60 4.66 -8.99 23.22
N GLY A 61 4.45 -9.04 21.91
CA GLY A 61 3.76 -10.14 21.22
C GLY A 61 2.24 -10.17 21.36
N GLU A 62 1.62 -9.21 22.06
CA GLU A 62 0.14 -9.13 22.15
C GLU A 62 -0.49 -8.74 20.80
N LYS A 63 0.25 -8.00 19.96
CA LYS A 63 -0.21 -7.56 18.65
C LYS A 63 0.71 -8.08 17.56
N GLY A 64 0.13 -8.30 16.38
CA GLY A 64 0.83 -8.69 15.17
C GLY A 64 0.12 -8.14 13.94
N ILE A 65 0.70 -8.35 12.77
CA ILE A 65 0.04 -8.05 11.49
C ILE A 65 -0.10 -9.35 10.71
N GLU A 66 -1.30 -9.61 10.23
CA GLU A 66 -1.55 -10.74 9.34
C GLU A 66 -1.44 -10.27 7.90
N TRP A 67 -0.25 -10.44 7.33
CA TRP A 67 0.06 -9.97 5.98
C TRP A 67 -0.66 -10.79 4.92
N PHE A 68 -1.46 -10.12 4.09
CA PHE A 68 -2.16 -10.74 2.97
C PHE A 68 -1.56 -10.30 1.64
N GLU A 69 -0.86 -11.18 0.95
CA GLU A 69 -0.28 -10.82 -0.35
C GLU A 69 -1.37 -10.71 -1.42
N VAL A 70 -1.41 -9.55 -2.10
CA VAL A 70 -2.28 -9.26 -3.24
C VAL A 70 -1.43 -8.74 -4.39
N TYR A 71 -1.90 -8.88 -5.63
CA TYR A 71 -1.04 -8.75 -6.79
C TYR A 71 -1.44 -7.60 -7.71
N ALA A 72 -0.47 -6.81 -8.14
CA ALA A 72 -0.58 -5.84 -9.21
C ALA A 72 0.78 -5.70 -9.90
N GLY A 73 0.81 -5.17 -11.12
CA GLY A 73 2.05 -5.04 -11.88
C GLY A 73 2.48 -6.34 -12.55
N GLU A 74 3.80 -6.50 -12.76
CA GLU A 74 4.40 -7.62 -13.49
C GLU A 74 4.11 -8.96 -12.81
N LYS A 75 4.12 -9.00 -11.48
CA LYS A 75 3.80 -10.22 -10.71
C LYS A 75 2.35 -10.68 -10.94
N ALA A 76 1.42 -9.76 -11.15
CA ALA A 76 0.03 -10.10 -11.45
C ALA A 76 -0.11 -10.79 -12.81
N LEU A 77 0.70 -10.43 -13.81
CA LEU A 77 0.64 -11.04 -15.15
C LEU A 77 0.93 -12.55 -15.12
N GLY A 78 1.85 -12.98 -14.25
CA GLY A 78 2.18 -14.40 -14.08
C GLY A 78 1.11 -15.20 -13.34
N ILE A 79 0.25 -14.55 -12.55
CA ILE A 79 -0.75 -15.20 -11.68
C ILE A 79 -2.15 -15.13 -12.32
N TYR A 80 -2.50 -13.98 -12.87
CA TYR A 80 -3.84 -13.68 -13.40
C TYR A 80 -3.92 -13.86 -14.92
N GLY A 81 -2.86 -13.52 -15.66
CA GLY A 81 -2.76 -13.66 -17.11
C GLY A 81 -2.10 -12.44 -17.78
N GLU A 82 -1.68 -12.58 -19.04
CA GLU A 82 -0.81 -11.61 -19.75
C GLU A 82 -1.36 -10.18 -19.88
N ASN A 83 -2.64 -9.94 -19.61
CA ASN A 83 -3.27 -8.61 -19.65
C ASN A 83 -3.80 -8.13 -18.29
N GLU A 84 -3.62 -8.92 -17.22
CA GLU A 84 -4.18 -8.65 -15.90
C GLU A 84 -3.18 -7.92 -14.99
N TRP A 85 -2.96 -6.63 -15.30
CA TRP A 85 -2.04 -5.76 -14.56
C TRP A 85 -2.57 -5.30 -13.19
N LEU A 86 -3.90 -5.21 -13.05
CA LEU A 86 -4.58 -4.84 -11.81
C LEU A 86 -5.86 -5.69 -11.68
N PRO A 87 -5.74 -6.91 -11.14
CA PRO A 87 -6.87 -7.80 -10.92
C PRO A 87 -7.92 -7.21 -9.97
N GLU A 88 -9.18 -7.54 -10.20
CA GLU A 88 -10.29 -7.08 -9.33
C GLU A 88 -10.18 -7.65 -7.92
N ASP A 89 -9.66 -8.88 -7.77
CA ASP A 89 -9.30 -9.49 -6.47
C ASP A 89 -8.49 -8.54 -5.57
N THR A 90 -7.53 -7.82 -6.15
CA THR A 90 -6.67 -6.89 -5.41
C THR A 90 -7.44 -5.66 -4.94
N LEU A 91 -8.37 -5.16 -5.76
CA LEU A 91 -9.23 -4.03 -5.39
C LEU A 91 -10.24 -4.44 -4.32
N GLU A 92 -10.90 -5.60 -4.48
CA GLU A 92 -11.81 -6.16 -3.47
C GLU A 92 -11.09 -6.38 -2.14
N ALA A 93 -9.86 -6.87 -2.15
CA ALA A 93 -9.07 -7.05 -0.94
C ALA A 93 -8.75 -5.70 -0.26
N LEU A 94 -8.28 -4.70 -1.01
CA LEU A 94 -7.98 -3.38 -0.46
C LEU A 94 -9.24 -2.70 0.10
N GLU A 95 -10.37 -2.80 -0.60
CA GLU A 95 -11.65 -2.27 -0.14
C GLU A 95 -12.18 -3.02 1.09
N THR A 96 -12.02 -4.34 1.15
CA THR A 96 -12.44 -5.17 2.28
C THR A 96 -11.65 -4.83 3.54
N TYR A 97 -10.32 -4.88 3.46
CA TYR A 97 -9.44 -4.80 4.62
C TYR A 97 -9.00 -3.38 4.97
N LYS A 98 -9.44 -2.38 4.19
CA LYS A 98 -9.37 -0.92 4.44
C LYS A 98 -7.98 -0.29 4.39
N VAL A 99 -6.96 -0.98 4.90
CA VAL A 99 -5.58 -0.48 4.96
C VAL A 99 -4.69 -1.45 4.22
N GLY A 100 -3.97 -0.97 3.20
CA GLY A 100 -2.98 -1.76 2.48
C GLY A 100 -1.70 -0.97 2.19
N ILE A 101 -0.63 -1.70 1.90
CA ILE A 101 0.68 -1.13 1.57
C ILE A 101 1.21 -1.69 0.25
N LYS A 102 1.98 -0.91 -0.51
CA LYS A 102 2.52 -1.37 -1.79
C LYS A 102 3.95 -0.92 -2.02
N GLY A 103 4.74 -1.79 -2.66
CA GLY A 103 5.98 -1.41 -3.35
C GLY A 103 5.71 -0.54 -4.59
N PRO A 104 6.76 -0.15 -5.34
CA PRO A 104 6.61 0.58 -6.60
C PRO A 104 5.88 -0.30 -7.64
N LEU A 105 5.20 0.33 -8.60
CA LEU A 105 4.60 -0.38 -9.73
C LEU A 105 5.02 0.28 -11.04
N THR A 106 5.52 -0.53 -11.96
CA THR A 106 5.91 -0.11 -13.31
C THR A 106 4.67 0.38 -14.06
N THR A 107 4.77 1.56 -14.66
CA THR A 107 3.76 2.03 -15.62
C THR A 107 4.42 2.02 -17.00
N PRO A 108 4.00 1.14 -17.93
CA PRO A 108 4.58 1.10 -19.27
C PRO A 108 4.32 2.42 -19.99
N VAL A 109 5.37 2.99 -20.61
CA VAL A 109 5.27 4.25 -21.37
C VAL A 109 4.78 3.94 -22.79
N GLY A 110 3.74 4.65 -23.25
CA GLY A 110 3.27 4.62 -24.64
C GLY A 110 2.37 3.43 -25.03
N GLY A 111 2.12 2.48 -24.13
CA GLY A 111 1.34 1.26 -24.41
C GLY A 111 -0.18 1.34 -24.18
N GLY A 112 -0.74 2.52 -23.92
CA GLY A 112 -2.20 2.70 -23.77
C GLY A 112 -2.78 2.27 -22.41
N ILE A 113 -1.96 1.81 -21.45
CA ILE A 113 -2.41 1.49 -20.09
C ILE A 113 -2.28 2.75 -19.22
N ARG A 114 -3.40 3.21 -18.64
CA ARG A 114 -3.37 4.23 -17.57
C ARG A 114 -2.54 3.70 -16.40
N SER A 115 -1.76 4.58 -15.76
CA SER A 115 -0.90 4.18 -14.65
C SER A 115 -1.66 3.38 -13.60
N ILE A 116 -1.16 2.18 -13.25
CA ILE A 116 -1.78 1.30 -12.24
C ILE A 116 -1.93 2.05 -10.90
N ASN A 117 -0.95 2.89 -10.56
CA ASN A 117 -1.02 3.72 -9.36
C ASN A 117 -2.18 4.72 -9.41
N VAL A 118 -2.45 5.32 -10.58
CA VAL A 118 -3.59 6.23 -10.77
C VAL A 118 -4.91 5.45 -10.75
N ALA A 119 -4.95 4.29 -11.40
CA ALA A 119 -6.13 3.42 -11.42
C ALA A 119 -6.55 2.99 -10.01
N ILE A 120 -5.61 2.56 -9.15
CA ILE A 120 -5.92 2.21 -7.75
C ILE A 120 -6.52 3.40 -7.01
N ARG A 121 -5.97 4.61 -7.20
CA ARG A 121 -6.45 5.83 -6.51
C ARG A 121 -7.86 6.20 -6.95
N GLN A 122 -8.12 6.18 -8.26
CA GLN A 122 -9.42 6.52 -8.82
C GLN A 122 -10.48 5.47 -8.48
N LYS A 123 -10.17 4.19 -8.62
CA LYS A 123 -11.13 3.11 -8.34
C LYS A 123 -11.50 3.00 -6.86
N LEU A 124 -10.57 3.32 -5.96
CA LEU A 124 -10.80 3.28 -4.50
C LEU A 124 -11.12 4.66 -3.90
N ASP A 125 -11.35 5.68 -4.74
CA ASP A 125 -11.64 7.05 -4.33
C ASP A 125 -10.66 7.63 -3.27
N LEU A 126 -9.37 7.34 -3.44
CA LEU A 126 -8.30 7.79 -2.55
C LEU A 126 -7.90 9.24 -2.89
N TYR A 127 -8.82 10.18 -2.68
CA TYR A 127 -8.72 11.58 -3.11
C TYR A 127 -7.56 12.38 -2.50
N ALA A 128 -7.02 11.95 -1.35
CA ALA A 128 -5.92 12.63 -0.68
C ALA A 128 -4.59 11.87 -0.84
N CYS A 129 -3.64 12.45 -1.58
CA CYS A 129 -2.24 12.02 -1.55
C CYS A 129 -1.48 12.83 -0.50
N VAL A 130 -1.32 12.26 0.69
CA VAL A 130 -0.65 12.88 1.84
C VAL A 130 0.84 12.54 1.84
N ARG A 131 1.72 13.56 1.86
CA ARG A 131 3.19 13.40 1.83
C ARG A 131 3.87 14.24 2.91
N PRO A 132 4.18 13.65 4.08
CA PRO A 132 5.09 14.25 5.04
C PRO A 132 6.50 14.36 4.47
N VAL A 133 7.12 15.53 4.58
CA VAL A 133 8.50 15.80 4.16
C VAL A 133 9.22 16.44 5.34
N LYS A 134 10.09 15.66 5.97
CA LYS A 134 10.91 16.08 7.11
C LYS A 134 12.36 15.62 6.94
N TYR A 135 13.28 16.37 7.53
CA TYR A 135 14.69 15.99 7.55
C TYR A 135 14.99 14.93 8.63
N TYR A 136 15.88 14.00 8.30
CA TYR A 136 16.50 13.07 9.25
C TYR A 136 17.98 13.42 9.38
N ALA A 137 18.47 13.59 10.61
CA ALA A 137 19.84 14.02 10.88
C ALA A 137 20.87 13.08 10.22
N GLY A 138 21.84 13.66 9.50
CA GLY A 138 22.89 12.92 8.80
C GLY A 138 22.56 12.54 7.35
N THR A 139 21.32 12.73 6.90
CA THR A 139 20.98 12.54 5.48
C THR A 139 21.74 13.57 4.61
N PRO A 140 22.49 13.13 3.58
CA PRO A 140 23.13 14.04 2.63
C PRO A 140 22.08 14.92 1.94
N SER A 141 22.36 16.22 1.86
CA SER A 141 21.42 17.18 1.30
C SER A 141 22.10 18.14 0.32
N PRO A 142 21.43 18.51 -0.79
CA PRO A 142 21.93 19.52 -1.72
C PRO A 142 21.71 20.96 -1.22
N VAL A 143 20.89 21.18 -0.17
CA VAL A 143 20.60 22.51 0.38
C VAL A 143 21.35 22.75 1.69
N ARG A 144 21.57 24.02 2.03
CA ARG A 144 22.38 24.43 3.20
C ARG A 144 21.73 24.14 4.55
N GLN A 145 20.40 24.22 4.65
CA GLN A 145 19.65 24.13 5.90
C GLN A 145 18.45 23.16 5.76
N PRO A 146 18.69 21.86 5.46
CA PRO A 146 17.61 20.90 5.26
C PRO A 146 16.75 20.68 6.51
N GLU A 147 17.32 20.88 7.70
CA GLU A 147 16.66 20.71 8.99
C GLU A 147 15.46 21.65 9.21
N LEU A 148 15.37 22.75 8.44
CA LEU A 148 14.23 23.66 8.47
C LEU A 148 13.02 23.12 7.68
N THR A 149 13.16 21.99 6.99
CA THR A 149 12.06 21.38 6.23
C THR A 149 11.27 20.44 7.13
N ASP A 150 10.06 20.87 7.49
CA ASP A 150 9.06 20.07 8.20
C ASP A 150 7.66 20.46 7.68
N MET A 151 7.16 19.69 6.72
CA MET A 151 5.94 19.99 5.99
C MET A 151 5.08 18.74 5.77
N VAL A 152 3.78 18.92 5.64
CA VAL A 152 2.86 17.88 5.17
C VAL A 152 2.12 18.40 3.94
N ILE A 153 2.32 17.75 2.80
CA ILE A 153 1.65 18.11 1.54
C ILE A 153 0.37 17.30 1.41
N PHE A 154 -0.75 18.00 1.21
CA PHE A 154 -2.03 17.41 0.81
C PHE A 154 -2.23 17.69 -0.67
N ARG A 155 -2.11 16.65 -1.50
CA ARG A 155 -2.29 16.75 -2.95
C ARG A 155 -3.61 16.07 -3.34
N GLU A 156 -4.46 16.79 -4.07
CA GLU A 156 -5.64 16.23 -4.75
C GLU A 156 -5.22 15.09 -5.70
N ASN A 157 -5.98 14.00 -5.73
CA ASN A 157 -5.51 12.71 -6.25
C ASN A 157 -6.53 11.94 -7.10
N THR A 158 -7.66 12.57 -7.42
CA THR A 158 -8.81 12.02 -8.16
C THR A 158 -9.15 12.81 -9.42
N GLU A 159 -8.76 14.09 -9.54
CA GLU A 159 -9.12 14.98 -10.65
C GLU A 159 -7.88 15.51 -11.43
N ASP A 160 -7.96 16.74 -11.95
CA ASP A 160 -6.95 17.44 -12.76
C ASP A 160 -6.66 16.74 -14.11
N ILE A 161 -5.55 17.09 -14.78
CA ILE A 161 -5.06 16.44 -16.01
C ILE A 161 -4.77 14.94 -15.87
N TYR A 162 -4.97 14.38 -14.68
CA TYR A 162 -4.84 12.95 -14.37
C TYR A 162 -6.14 12.16 -14.58
N ALA A 163 -7.28 12.84 -14.83
CA ALA A 163 -8.61 12.23 -15.04
C ALA A 163 -8.77 11.46 -16.36
#